data_AF-A0A7R9ZE56-F1
#
_entry.id   AF-A0A7R9ZE56-F1
#
_cell.length_a   1.000
_cell.length_b   1.000
_cell.length_c   1.000
_cell.angle_alpha   90.00
_cell.angle_beta   90.00
_cell.angle_gamma   90.00
#
_symmetry.space_group_name_H-M   'P 1'
#
loop_
_entity.id
_entity.type
_entity.pdbx_description
1 polymer ?
#
loop_
_entity_poly.entity_id
_entity_poly.type
_entity_poly.pdbx_seq_one_letter_code
_entity_poly.pdbx_strand_id
1 'polypeptide(L)'
;LVGFVGGIDLTDGRWDTPSHELFRTLPNEHRDDFYNGICPASVTTGPREPWHDVHMFVDGPVVMDLLTNFEQRWKQQGGALQLEDKLLAFLEEDFVLHSPEAK
;
A
#
# COMPACT_ATOMS: atom_id res chain seq x y z
N LEU A 1 13.79 -4.30 -9.37
CA LEU A 1 12.44 -4.51 -8.80
C LEU A 1 12.39 -3.84 -7.44
N VAL A 2 11.21 -3.38 -7.05
CA VAL A 2 10.96 -2.72 -5.77
C VAL A 2 9.75 -3.36 -5.11
N GLY A 3 9.70 -3.36 -3.79
CA GLY A 3 8.61 -3.89 -2.99
C GLY A 3 8.10 -2.85 -2.00
N PHE A 4 6.85 -2.99 -1.61
CA PHE A 4 6.19 -2.15 -0.59
C PHE A 4 5.56 -3.06 0.46
N VAL A 5 5.77 -2.74 1.73
CA VAL A 5 5.19 -3.49 2.85
C VAL A 5 4.97 -2.55 4.04
N GLY A 6 3.83 -2.69 4.72
CA GLY A 6 3.46 -1.83 5.84
C GLY A 6 1.99 -1.97 6.24
N GLY A 7 1.48 -1.01 7.03
CA GLY A 7 0.09 -1.00 7.50
C GLY A 7 -0.91 -0.35 6.53
N ILE A 8 -0.43 0.45 5.57
CA ILE A 8 -1.27 1.19 4.63
C ILE A 8 -1.80 0.28 3.51
N ASP A 9 -3.09 -0.08 3.59
CA ASP A 9 -3.84 -0.69 2.50
C ASP A 9 -4.25 0.36 1.44
N LEU A 10 -4.35 -0.06 0.17
CA LEU A 10 -4.89 0.76 -0.92
C LEU A 10 -6.42 0.80 -0.88
N THR A 11 -6.95 1.47 0.14
CA THR A 11 -8.39 1.56 0.46
C THR A 11 -8.75 2.96 0.96
N ASP A 12 -10.05 3.20 1.10
CA ASP A 12 -10.63 4.46 1.55
C ASP A 12 -10.16 4.87 2.96
N GLY A 13 -9.93 6.17 3.17
CA GLY A 13 -9.62 6.79 4.46
C GLY A 13 -8.16 6.69 4.92
N ARG A 14 -7.30 5.98 4.17
CA ARG A 14 -5.90 5.73 4.54
C ARG A 14 -4.95 6.86 4.13
N TRP A 15 -5.35 7.69 3.18
CA TRP A 15 -4.58 8.89 2.82
C TRP A 15 -4.62 9.90 3.96
N ASP A 16 -3.44 10.39 4.37
CA ASP A 16 -3.32 11.46 5.35
C ASP A 16 -1.92 12.12 5.29
N THR A 17 -1.74 13.19 6.07
CA THR A 17 -0.46 13.84 6.32
C THR A 17 -0.18 13.89 7.83
N PRO A 18 1.07 14.15 8.28
CA PRO A 18 1.37 14.26 9.71
C PRO A 18 0.58 15.35 10.45
N SER A 19 -0.06 16.28 9.74
CA SER A 19 -0.93 17.30 10.33
C SER A 19 -2.26 16.74 10.83
N HIS A 20 -2.70 15.58 10.33
CA HIS A 20 -3.90 14.86 10.79
C HIS A 20 -5.13 15.77 10.94
N GLU A 21 -5.42 16.55 9.90
CA GLU A 21 -6.46 17.57 9.92
C GLU A 21 -7.85 16.96 10.07
N LEU A 22 -8.57 17.35 11.12
CA LEU A 22 -9.90 16.82 11.42
C LEU A 22 -11.02 17.41 10.54
N PHE A 23 -10.87 18.67 10.13
CA PHE A 23 -11.91 19.44 9.43
C PHE A 23 -11.42 20.19 8.19
N ARG A 24 -10.18 20.66 8.19
CA ARG A 24 -9.66 21.62 7.20
C ARG A 24 -9.59 21.05 5.79
N THR A 25 -9.35 19.75 5.67
CA THR A 25 -9.14 19.03 4.43
C THR A 25 -10.41 18.39 3.88
N LEU A 26 -11.51 18.43 4.63
CA LEU A 26 -12.81 17.86 4.22
C LEU A 26 -13.36 18.41 2.90
N PRO A 27 -13.24 19.73 2.58
CA PRO A 27 -13.72 20.25 1.31
C PRO A 27 -12.86 19.85 0.10
N ASN A 28 -11.63 19.36 0.34
CA ASN A 28 -10.57 19.18 -0.64
C ASN A 28 -10.06 17.72 -0.63
N GLU A 29 -8.92 17.46 0.00
CA GLU A 29 -8.18 16.18 -0.02
C GLU A 29 -9.03 14.99 0.43
N HIS A 30 -9.89 15.16 1.44
CA HIS A 30 -10.72 14.08 1.99
C HIS A 30 -12.20 14.19 1.56
N ARG A 31 -12.50 14.96 0.51
CA ARG A 31 -13.88 15.15 0.05
C ARG A 31 -14.51 13.85 -0.44
N ASP A 32 -13.77 13.13 -1.27
CA ASP A 32 -14.22 11.88 -1.89
C ASP A 32 -13.60 10.65 -1.18
N ASP A 33 -12.93 10.88 -0.05
CA ASP A 33 -12.25 9.87 0.78
C ASP A 33 -12.53 10.08 2.29
N PHE A 34 -13.75 10.54 2.61
CA PHE A 34 -14.15 10.76 3.99
C PHE A 34 -14.34 9.43 4.73
N TYR A 35 -13.58 9.25 5.81
CA TYR A 35 -13.71 8.10 6.71
C TYR A 35 -13.86 8.56 8.17
N ASN A 36 -14.81 7.96 8.88
CA ASN A 36 -14.95 8.01 10.33
C ASN A 36 -15.82 6.83 10.79
N GLY A 37 -15.20 5.83 11.42
CA GLY A 37 -15.89 4.63 11.91
C GLY A 37 -16.38 4.73 13.36
N ILE A 38 -16.09 5.83 14.05
CA ILE A 38 -16.21 5.94 15.52
C ILE A 38 -17.47 6.68 15.94
N CYS A 39 -17.83 7.76 15.25
CA CYS A 39 -18.97 8.60 15.63
C CYS A 39 -19.76 9.09 14.40
N PRO A 40 -21.04 9.49 14.59
CA PRO A 40 -21.81 10.13 13.54
C PRO A 40 -21.11 11.39 13.06
N ALA A 41 -20.60 11.34 11.84
CA ALA A 41 -19.89 12.42 11.18
C ALA A 41 -20.13 12.34 9.67
N SER A 42 -19.84 13.42 8.97
CA SER A 42 -19.96 13.47 7.51
C SER A 42 -18.86 14.34 6.92
N VAL A 43 -18.65 14.24 5.62
CA VAL A 43 -17.71 15.13 4.91
C VAL A 43 -18.04 16.62 5.07
N THR A 44 -19.31 16.99 5.34
CA THR A 44 -19.70 18.40 5.50
C THR A 44 -19.58 18.91 6.92
N THR A 45 -19.66 18.03 7.93
CA THR A 45 -19.68 18.41 9.35
C THR A 45 -18.44 17.99 10.12
N GLY A 46 -17.73 16.96 9.63
CA GLY A 46 -16.64 16.32 10.34
C GLY A 46 -17.02 15.72 11.70
N PRO A 47 -16.02 15.37 12.53
CA PRO A 47 -14.61 15.25 12.13
C PRO A 47 -14.41 14.02 11.21
N ARG A 48 -13.38 14.03 10.35
CA ARG A 48 -12.85 12.74 9.84
C ARG A 48 -12.09 12.02 10.95
N GLU A 49 -11.87 10.72 10.79
CA GLU A 49 -10.91 9.95 11.56
C GLU A 49 -9.55 9.99 10.85
N PRO A 50 -8.54 10.72 11.37
CA PRO A 50 -7.21 10.76 10.77
C PRO A 50 -6.53 9.40 10.82
N TRP A 51 -5.65 9.14 9.85
CA TRP A 51 -4.91 7.89 9.74
C TRP A 51 -3.43 8.11 10.03
N HIS A 52 -2.95 7.60 11.14
CA HIS A 52 -1.52 7.59 11.49
C HIS A 52 -0.96 6.18 11.33
N ASP A 53 -0.06 5.99 10.38
CA ASP A 53 0.45 4.66 10.01
C ASP A 53 1.85 4.76 9.40
N VAL A 54 2.50 3.60 9.21
CA VAL A 54 3.84 3.46 8.67
C VAL A 54 3.84 2.46 7.52
N HIS A 55 4.57 2.81 6.46
CA HIS A 55 4.79 1.94 5.31
C HIS A 55 6.25 2.04 4.86
N MET A 56 6.76 0.97 4.26
CA MET A 56 8.14 0.89 3.82
C MET A 56 8.21 0.64 2.31
N PHE A 57 9.12 1.36 1.66
CA PHE A 57 9.66 1.03 0.35
C PHE A 57 10.93 0.21 0.55
N VAL A 58 11.07 -0.88 -0.17
CA VAL A 58 12.26 -1.72 -0.16
C VAL A 58 12.74 -2.00 -1.57
N ASP A 59 14.05 -2.01 -1.75
CA ASP A 59 14.72 -2.29 -3.02
C ASP A 59 15.88 -3.26 -2.85
N GLY A 60 16.36 -3.79 -3.97
CA GLY A 60 17.44 -4.77 -3.99
C GLY A 60 16.99 -6.20 -3.66
N PRO A 61 17.93 -7.08 -3.32
CA PRO A 61 17.67 -8.52 -3.16
C PRO A 61 16.59 -8.87 -2.13
N VAL A 62 16.37 -8.02 -1.11
CA VAL A 62 15.35 -8.26 -0.07
C VAL A 62 13.92 -8.31 -0.64
N VAL A 63 13.68 -7.70 -1.80
CA VAL A 63 12.38 -7.78 -2.48
C VAL A 63 12.03 -9.22 -2.90
N MET A 64 13.03 -10.10 -3.06
CA MET A 64 12.82 -11.51 -3.34
C MET A 64 12.04 -12.23 -2.23
N ASP A 65 12.25 -11.85 -0.97
CA ASP A 65 11.54 -12.46 0.15
C ASP A 65 10.05 -12.07 0.11
N LEU A 66 9.75 -10.82 -0.26
CA LEU A 66 8.37 -10.36 -0.45
C LEU A 66 7.70 -11.06 -1.64
N LEU A 67 8.39 -11.19 -2.77
CA LEU A 67 7.88 -11.92 -3.93
C LEU A 67 7.65 -13.40 -3.58
N THR A 68 8.60 -14.03 -2.90
CA THR A 68 8.49 -15.43 -2.47
C THR A 68 7.28 -15.64 -1.58
N ASN A 69 7.04 -14.73 -0.62
CA ASN A 69 5.84 -14.77 0.22
C ASN A 69 4.55 -14.68 -0.63
N PHE A 70 4.50 -13.75 -1.59
CA PHE A 70 3.37 -13.59 -2.49
C PHE A 70 3.14 -14.86 -3.32
N GLU A 71 4.17 -15.41 -3.95
CA GLU A 71 4.06 -16.61 -4.78
C GLU A 71 3.59 -17.84 -3.99
N GLN A 72 4.10 -18.04 -2.78
CA GLN A 72 3.68 -19.15 -1.94
C GLN A 72 2.19 -19.07 -1.62
N ARG A 73 1.70 -17.88 -1.25
CA ARG A 73 0.26 -17.66 -1.00
C ARG A 73 -0.56 -17.81 -2.27
N TRP A 74 -0.07 -17.29 -3.39
CA TRP A 74 -0.71 -17.42 -4.70
C TRP A 74 -0.88 -18.88 -5.10
N LYS A 75 0.18 -19.70 -5.02
CA LYS A 75 0.12 -21.12 -5.36
C LYS A 75 -0.80 -21.88 -4.40
N GLN A 76 -0.78 -21.55 -3.11
CA GLN A 76 -1.62 -22.22 -2.10
C GLN A 76 -3.12 -21.96 -2.28
N GLN A 77 -3.51 -20.72 -2.61
CA GLN A 77 -4.92 -20.32 -2.69
C GLN A 77 -5.45 -20.25 -4.13
N GLY A 78 -4.58 -19.93 -5.09
CA GLY A 78 -4.85 -19.83 -6.52
C GLY A 78 -4.84 -21.17 -7.26
N GLY A 79 -4.28 -22.24 -6.68
CA GLY A 79 -4.30 -23.58 -7.28
C GLY A 79 -5.69 -24.17 -7.48
N ALA A 80 -6.63 -23.85 -6.59
CA ALA A 80 -8.03 -24.20 -6.80
C ALA A 80 -8.67 -23.46 -7.99
N LEU A 81 -8.07 -22.35 -8.42
CA LEU A 81 -8.52 -21.46 -9.49
C LEU A 81 -7.67 -21.57 -10.77
N GLN A 82 -6.66 -22.45 -10.80
CA GLN A 82 -5.74 -22.66 -11.92
C GLN A 82 -5.03 -21.37 -12.37
N LEU A 83 -4.57 -20.57 -11.40
CA LEU A 83 -4.00 -19.25 -11.65
C LEU A 83 -2.47 -19.24 -11.72
N GLU A 84 -1.81 -20.40 -11.71
CA GLU A 84 -0.35 -20.52 -11.72
C GLU A 84 0.28 -19.84 -12.93
N ASP A 85 -0.39 -19.90 -14.07
CA ASP A 85 0.05 -19.33 -15.34
C ASP A 85 -0.01 -17.79 -15.37
N LYS A 86 -0.55 -17.15 -14.33
CA LYS A 86 -0.64 -15.69 -14.19
C LYS A 86 0.55 -15.07 -13.45
N LEU A 87 1.42 -15.89 -12.86
CA LEU A 87 2.65 -15.39 -12.24
C LEU A 87 3.64 -14.98 -13.33
N LEU A 88 4.14 -13.75 -13.22
CA LEU A 88 5.25 -13.30 -14.05
C LEU A 88 6.53 -13.98 -13.57
N ALA A 89 7.36 -14.41 -14.52
CA ALA A 89 8.69 -14.92 -14.21
C ALA A 89 9.65 -13.73 -13.98
N PHE A 90 10.49 -13.86 -12.96
CA PHE A 90 11.54 -12.90 -12.64
C PHE A 90 12.89 -13.61 -12.53
N LEU A 91 13.95 -12.91 -12.88
CA LEU A 91 15.34 -13.33 -12.73
C LEU A 91 15.99 -12.54 -11.60
N GLU A 92 17.01 -13.09 -10.93
CA GLU A 92 17.72 -12.38 -9.84
C GLU A 92 18.29 -11.02 -10.29
N GLU A 93 18.69 -10.91 -11.56
CA GLU A 93 19.16 -9.68 -12.18
C GLU A 93 18.09 -8.57 -12.22
N ASP A 94 16.80 -8.93 -12.26
CA ASP A 94 15.70 -7.94 -12.23
C ASP A 94 15.63 -7.18 -10.90
N PHE A 95 16.26 -7.71 -9.84
CA PHE A 95 16.25 -7.13 -8.50
C PHE A 95 17.45 -6.23 -8.23
N VAL A 96 18.44 -6.21 -9.13
CA VAL A 96 19.55 -5.28 -9.07
C VAL A 96 19.11 -3.97 -9.72
N LEU A 97 18.84 -2.95 -8.90
CA LEU A 97 18.63 -1.61 -9.43
C LEU A 97 19.97 -1.05 -9.92
N HIS A 98 20.14 -0.97 -11.24
CA HIS A 98 21.23 -0.20 -11.82
C HIS A 98 20.95 1.29 -11.60
N SER A 99 21.43 1.84 -10.48
CA SER A 99 21.47 3.29 -10.29
C SER A 99 22.46 3.90 -11.30
N PRO A 100 22.04 4.83 -12.17
CA PRO A 100 22.98 5.63 -12.97
C PRO A 100 23.83 6.59 -12.12
N GLU A 101 23.53 6.69 -10.82
CA GLU A 101 23.99 7.75 -9.92
C GLU A 101 24.39 7.16 -8.56
N ALA A 102 25.38 6.26 -8.55
CA ALA A 102 26.25 6.14 -7.39
C ALA A 102 27.38 7.19 -7.54
N LYS A 103 27.14 8.40 -7.01
CA LYS A 103 28.20 9.36 -6.71
C LYS A 103 28.69 9.16 -5.28
#